data_AF-A0A7X0JPB5-F1
#
_entry.id   AF-A0A7X0JPB5-F1
#
_cell.length_a   1.000
_cell.length_b   1.000
_cell.length_c   1.000
_cell.angle_alpha   90.00
_cell.angle_beta   90.00
_cell.angle_gamma   90.00
#
_symmetry.space_group_name_H-M   'P 1'
#
loop_
_entity.id
_entity.type
_entity.pdbx_description
1 polymer ?
#
loop_
_entity_poly.entity_id
_entity_poly.type
_entity_poly.pdbx_seq_one_letter_code
_entity_poly.pdbx_strand_id
1 'polypeptide(L)'
;MADLIEFLFKDFLRLLGLLARILVWLIYELFFETIAWYVGWPICQLLSLGRWPKQGINDQENASQISQGLVSVIGLISLFVLAASIAFYAGEIRLN
;
A
#
# COMPACT_ATOMS: atom_id res chain seq x y z
N MET A 1 30.76 -34.28 -1.70
CA MET A 1 30.25 -33.46 -2.83
C MET A 1 28.76 -33.16 -2.65
N ALA A 2 27.91 -34.17 -2.43
CA ALA A 2 26.48 -33.97 -2.18
C ALA A 2 26.18 -33.11 -0.92
N ASP A 3 26.91 -33.30 0.17
CA ASP A 3 26.67 -32.57 1.42
C ASP A 3 26.97 -31.06 1.30
N LEU A 4 27.95 -30.69 0.48
CA LEU A 4 28.27 -29.29 0.19
C LEU A 4 27.17 -28.62 -0.64
N ILE A 5 26.58 -29.36 -1.60
CA ILE A 5 25.48 -28.89 -2.43
C ILE A 5 24.24 -28.68 -1.57
N GLU A 6 23.92 -29.60 -0.68
CA GLU A 6 22.75 -29.53 0.21
C GLU A 6 22.85 -28.36 1.20
N PHE A 7 24.04 -28.11 1.74
CA PHE A 7 24.30 -26.96 2.60
C PHE A 7 24.12 -25.63 1.84
N LEU A 8 24.72 -25.52 0.65
CA LEU A 8 24.56 -24.36 -0.24
C LEU A 8 23.10 -24.11 -0.63
N PHE A 9 22.34 -25.17 -0.93
CA PHE A 9 20.95 -25.06 -1.34
C PHE A 9 20.07 -24.55 -0.21
N LYS A 10 20.30 -25.02 1.02
CA LYS A 10 19.56 -24.62 2.20
C LYS A 10 19.79 -23.14 2.53
N ASP A 11 21.04 -22.68 2.49
CA ASP A 11 21.36 -21.27 2.71
C ASP A 11 20.84 -20.39 1.58
N PHE A 12 20.92 -20.84 0.33
CA PHE A 12 20.38 -20.13 -0.83
C PHE A 12 18.85 -19.95 -0.74
N LEU A 13 18.10 -21.01 -0.41
CA LEU A 13 16.65 -20.93 -0.22
C LEU A 13 16.27 -19.99 0.93
N ARG A 14 17.07 -19.94 1.99
CA ARG A 14 16.84 -19.05 3.14
C ARG A 14 17.05 -17.59 2.76
N LEU A 15 18.10 -17.30 1.99
CA LEU A 15 18.33 -15.97 1.41
C LEU A 15 17.24 -15.58 0.41
N LEU A 16 16.82 -16.50 -0.44
CA LEU A 16 15.74 -16.26 -1.41
C LEU A 16 14.41 -15.94 -0.71
N GLY A 17 14.10 -16.64 0.40
CA GLY A 17 12.93 -16.35 1.24
C GLY A 17 12.99 -14.97 1.91
N LEU A 18 14.17 -14.55 2.37
CA LEU A 18 14.39 -13.19 2.91
C LEU A 18 14.23 -12.12 1.82
N LEU A 19 14.79 -12.35 0.64
CA LEU A 19 14.64 -11.44 -0.50
C LEU A 19 13.17 -11.31 -0.91
N ALA A 20 12.45 -12.44 -1.04
CA ALA A 20 11.02 -12.40 -1.35
C ALA A 20 10.21 -11.62 -0.30
N ARG A 21 10.53 -11.77 1.00
CA ARG A 21 9.90 -11.00 2.09
C ARG A 21 10.14 -9.50 1.93
N ILE A 22 11.38 -9.11 1.61
CA ILE A 22 11.76 -7.70 1.41
C ILE A 22 11.07 -7.15 0.16
N LEU A 23 11.05 -7.90 -0.95
CA LEU A 23 10.35 -7.49 -2.17
C LEU A 23 8.86 -7.32 -1.93
N VAL A 24 8.21 -8.24 -1.19
CA VAL A 24 6.79 -8.09 -0.85
C VAL A 24 6.54 -6.85 -0.01
N TRP A 25 7.41 -6.57 0.97
CA TRP A 25 7.31 -5.37 1.79
C TRP A 25 7.50 -4.09 0.96
N LEU A 26 8.49 -4.08 0.07
CA LEU A 26 8.78 -2.95 -0.83
C LEU A 26 7.67 -2.73 -1.86
N ILE A 27 7.14 -3.82 -2.44
CA ILE A 27 5.97 -3.78 -3.31
C ILE A 27 4.80 -3.22 -2.53
N TYR A 28 4.58 -3.65 -1.29
CA TYR A 28 3.51 -3.12 -0.46
C TYR A 28 3.68 -1.63 -0.21
N GLU A 29 4.88 -1.15 0.13
CA GLU A 29 5.19 0.27 0.34
C GLU A 29 4.98 1.10 -0.93
N LEU A 30 5.50 0.66 -2.09
CA LEU A 30 5.36 1.34 -3.38
C LEU A 30 3.93 1.29 -3.92
N PHE A 31 3.26 0.15 -3.78
CA PHE A 31 1.83 0.03 -4.08
C PHE A 31 1.05 0.91 -3.14
N PHE A 32 1.43 1.00 -1.87
CA PHE A 32 0.75 1.85 -0.91
C PHE A 32 0.85 3.31 -1.35
N GLU A 33 2.04 3.79 -1.71
CA GLU A 33 2.23 5.16 -2.17
C GLU A 33 1.47 5.46 -3.47
N THR A 34 1.50 4.52 -4.43
CA THR A 34 0.81 4.66 -5.72
C THR A 34 -0.71 4.51 -5.59
N ILE A 35 -1.19 3.48 -4.90
CA ILE A 35 -2.63 3.24 -4.65
C ILE A 35 -3.19 4.33 -3.74
N ALA A 36 -2.49 4.73 -2.68
CA ALA A 36 -2.97 5.80 -1.80
C ALA A 36 -3.09 7.12 -2.57
N TRP A 37 -2.19 7.40 -3.51
CA TRP A 37 -2.37 8.52 -4.44
C TRP A 37 -3.59 8.33 -5.33
N TYR A 38 -3.70 7.20 -6.03
CA TYR A 38 -4.82 6.93 -6.95
C TYR A 38 -6.20 6.87 -6.26
N VAL A 39 -6.27 6.39 -5.03
CA VAL A 39 -7.50 6.28 -4.24
C VAL A 39 -7.78 7.57 -3.47
N GLY A 40 -6.74 8.21 -2.91
CA GLY A 40 -6.86 9.47 -2.20
C GLY A 40 -7.22 10.63 -3.12
N TRP A 41 -6.72 10.65 -4.36
CA TRP A 41 -6.97 11.70 -5.33
C TRP A 41 -8.47 11.94 -5.58
N PRO A 42 -9.29 10.94 -5.99
CA PRO A 42 -10.73 11.15 -6.19
C PRO A 42 -11.48 11.48 -4.89
N ILE A 43 -11.02 10.98 -3.73
CA ILE A 43 -11.62 11.31 -2.43
C ILE A 43 -11.38 12.79 -2.10
N CYS A 44 -10.15 13.28 -2.26
CA CYS A 44 -9.81 14.69 -2.11
C CYS A 44 -10.55 15.57 -3.13
N GLN A 45 -10.69 15.09 -4.37
CA GLN A 45 -11.44 15.76 -5.43
C GLN A 45 -12.91 15.93 -5.03
N LEU A 46 -13.54 14.86 -4.51
CA LEU A 46 -14.93 14.87 -4.04
C LEU A 46 -15.12 15.81 -2.85
N LEU A 47 -14.25 15.70 -1.83
CA LEU A 47 -14.32 16.53 -0.62
C LEU A 47 -14.06 18.00 -0.91
N SER A 48 -13.16 18.31 -1.83
CA SER A 48 -12.82 19.68 -2.22
C SER A 48 -13.71 20.25 -3.31
N LEU A 49 -14.75 19.52 -3.75
CA LEU A 49 -15.65 19.91 -4.84
C LEU A 49 -14.89 20.24 -6.14
N GLY A 50 -13.83 19.47 -6.42
CA GLY A 50 -12.99 19.63 -7.61
C GLY A 50 -12.02 20.81 -7.57
N ARG A 51 -11.85 21.48 -6.42
CA ARG A 51 -10.86 22.57 -6.30
C ARG A 51 -9.43 22.08 -6.12
N TRP A 52 -9.23 20.89 -5.53
CA TRP A 52 -7.92 20.31 -5.20
C TRP A 52 -7.93 18.78 -5.33
N PRO A 53 -6.86 18.13 -5.83
CA PRO A 53 -5.60 18.68 -6.32
C PRO A 53 -5.73 19.29 -7.73
N LYS A 54 -4.89 20.28 -8.07
CA LYS A 54 -4.84 20.85 -9.43
C LYS A 54 -4.10 19.94 -10.42
N GLN A 55 -3.21 19.09 -9.91
CA GLN A 55 -2.46 18.12 -10.71
C GLN A 55 -3.33 16.91 -11.08
N GLY A 56 -3.14 16.41 -12.30
CA GLY A 56 -3.85 15.24 -12.79
C GLY A 56 -3.50 13.98 -12.01
N ILE A 57 -4.40 12.98 -12.02
CA ILE A 57 -4.23 11.70 -11.31
C ILE A 57 -2.91 10.99 -11.67
N ASN A 58 -2.43 11.19 -12.90
CA ASN A 58 -1.21 10.59 -13.43
C ASN A 58 0.03 11.51 -13.35
N ASP A 59 -0.11 12.70 -12.77
CA ASP A 59 0.94 13.73 -12.68
C ASP A 59 1.51 13.79 -11.26
N GLN A 60 1.70 12.60 -10.67
CA GLN A 60 2.16 12.40 -9.30
C GLN A 60 3.57 12.97 -9.09
N GLU A 61 4.41 12.94 -10.12
CA GLU A 61 5.81 13.40 -10.11
C GLU A 61 5.97 14.94 -10.16
N ASN A 62 5.00 15.67 -10.73
CA ASN A 62 4.94 17.14 -10.70
C ASN A 62 4.10 17.69 -9.54
N ALA A 63 3.46 16.82 -8.77
CA ALA A 63 2.71 17.22 -7.58
C ALA A 63 3.67 17.66 -6.47
N SER A 64 3.33 18.75 -5.77
CA SER A 64 4.10 19.20 -4.62
C SER A 64 4.21 18.07 -3.58
N GLN A 65 5.38 17.90 -2.95
CA GLN A 65 5.59 16.90 -1.90
C GLN A 65 4.52 16.98 -0.79
N ILE A 66 4.00 18.17 -0.52
CA ILE A 66 2.92 18.40 0.45
C ILE A 66 1.58 17.81 -0.04
N SER A 67 1.26 17.98 -1.32
CA SER A 67 0.05 17.38 -1.91
C SER A 67 0.13 15.86 -1.96
N GLN A 68 1.30 15.30 -2.32
CA GLN A 68 1.55 13.86 -2.23
C GLN A 68 1.35 13.34 -0.81
N GLY A 69 1.96 14.01 0.18
CA GLY A 69 1.80 13.63 1.59
C GLY A 69 0.35 13.64 2.06
N LEU A 70 -0.40 14.71 1.79
CA LEU A 70 -1.80 14.84 2.21
C LEU A 70 -2.71 13.80 1.53
N VAL A 71 -2.56 13.61 0.23
CA VAL A 71 -3.36 12.63 -0.52
C VAL A 71 -3.04 11.21 -0.05
N SER A 72 -1.76 10.88 0.19
CA SER A 72 -1.36 9.58 0.75
C SER A 72 -1.89 9.35 2.16
N VAL A 73 -1.89 10.37 3.03
CA VAL A 73 -2.48 10.27 4.38
C VAL A 73 -3.98 10.02 4.29
N ILE A 74 -4.69 10.67 3.38
CA ILE A 74 -6.13 10.45 3.17
C ILE A 74 -6.39 9.04 2.60
N GLY A 75 -5.54 8.56 1.70
CA GLY A 75 -5.56 7.17 1.23
C GLY A 75 -5.40 6.16 2.37
N LEU A 76 -4.42 6.37 3.26
CA LEU A 76 -4.22 5.61 4.51
C LEU A 76 -5.47 5.56 5.37
N ILE A 77 -6.02 6.73 5.68
CA ILE A 77 -7.20 6.84 6.53
C ILE A 77 -8.36 6.06 5.89
N SER A 78 -8.56 6.16 4.57
CA SER A 78 -9.63 5.42 3.89
C SER A 78 -9.46 3.90 4.01
N LEU A 79 -8.22 3.39 3.90
CA LEU A 79 -7.93 1.97 4.04
C LEU A 79 -8.15 1.49 5.47
N PHE A 80 -7.74 2.27 6.47
CA PHE A 80 -8.04 1.96 7.88
C PHE A 80 -9.54 1.96 8.16
N VAL A 81 -10.29 2.91 7.60
CA VAL A 81 -11.75 2.96 7.73
C VAL A 81 -12.42 1.77 7.06
N LEU A 82 -11.96 1.36 5.87
CA LEU A 82 -12.45 0.15 5.20
C LEU A 82 -12.15 -1.11 6.01
N ALA A 83 -10.92 -1.26 6.49
CA ALA A 83 -10.53 -2.40 7.32
C ALA A 83 -11.35 -2.46 8.62
N ALA A 84 -11.55 -1.32 9.28
CA ALA A 84 -12.40 -1.21 10.48
C ALA A 84 -13.87 -1.52 10.17
N SER A 85 -14.39 -1.06 9.04
CA SER A 85 -15.77 -1.35 8.63
C SER A 85 -15.96 -2.84 8.35
N ILE A 86 -15.03 -3.48 7.63
CA ILE A 86 -15.05 -4.93 7.38
C ILE A 86 -14.98 -5.70 8.70
N ALA A 87 -14.10 -5.29 9.62
CA ALA A 87 -13.99 -5.91 10.94
C ALA A 87 -15.28 -5.75 11.76
N PHE A 88 -15.93 -4.59 11.68
CA PHE A 88 -17.21 -4.33 12.35
C PHE A 88 -18.32 -5.24 11.78
N TYR A 89 -18.49 -5.29 10.45
CA TYR A 89 -19.47 -6.17 9.81
C TYR A 89 -19.17 -7.66 10.06
N ALA A 90 -17.90 -8.08 10.01
CA ALA A 90 -17.51 -9.46 10.29
C ALA A 90 -17.72 -9.84 11.77
N GLY A 91 -17.58 -8.88 12.69
CA GLY A 91 -17.92 -9.03 14.10
C GLY A 91 -19.43 -9.15 14.31
N GLU A 92 -20.22 -8.37 13.57
CA GLU A 92 -21.68 -8.45 13.60
C GLU A 92 -22.22 -9.79 13.07
N ILE A 93 -21.62 -10.31 11.98
CA ILE A 93 -21.99 -11.60 11.38
C ILE A 93 -21.70 -12.80 12.31
N ARG A 94 -20.78 -12.67 13.28
CA ARG A 94 -20.48 -13.73 14.25
C ARG A 94 -21.42 -13.76 15.47
N LEU A 95 -22.24 -12.72 15.67
CA LEU A 95 -23.13 -12.60 16.83
C LEU A 95 -24.61 -12.89 16.51
N ASN A 96 -24.93 -13.20 15.25
CA ASN A 96 -26.26 -13.59 14.78
C ASN A 96 -26.22 -15.03 14.24
#